data_AF-A0A2E5C6I2-F1
#
_entry.id   AF-A0A2E5C6I2-F1
#
_cell.length_a   1.000
_cell.length_b   1.000
_cell.length_c   1.000
_cell.angle_alpha   90.00
_cell.angle_beta   90.00
_cell.angle_gamma   90.00
#
_symmetry.space_group_name_H-M   'P 1'
#
loop_
_entity.id
_entity.type
_entity.pdbx_description
1 polymer ?
#
loop_
_entity_poly.entity_id
_entity_poly.type
_entity_poly.pdbx_seq_one_letter_code
_entity_poly.pdbx_strand_id
1 'polypeptide(L)'
;MNDLRRELAVSKSIEHLLVARNLRGMQSVQSSLKPGYCLRAARRLLSCSGRVLIGTGFPVLDTFESDGPAGAIALYRVLEQTGAEPILVCGDVLANAIGGDYCVERVPLGRPAGLRQQVADLLAYCQPELMVSIELPGPAADGHYYNMRGEDISSGTLCFDVFLELTDCPVIALGDGGNEIGMGNVLDKLGELTIIPSVTTCDELVIADVSNWAALGLVAMMSHCVGTDYLADWDNRAILEYLACRGSIDGVTLDNTLTEDGLPSETGKALVDSLRDLIGVSGV
;
A
#
# COMPACT_ATOMS: atom_id res chain seq x y z
N MET A 1 19.50 23.16 -6.48
CA MET A 1 20.50 22.07 -6.31
C MET A 1 20.65 21.62 -4.85
N ASN A 2 20.47 22.50 -3.85
CA ASN A 2 20.50 22.11 -2.42
C ASN A 2 19.24 21.34 -1.97
N ASP A 3 18.09 21.64 -2.57
CA ASP A 3 16.79 21.09 -2.15
C ASP A 3 16.65 19.60 -2.50
N LEU A 4 16.94 19.21 -3.75
CA LEU A 4 16.93 17.81 -4.17
C LEU A 4 17.84 16.90 -3.34
N ARG A 5 18.99 17.42 -2.88
CA ARG A 5 19.89 16.65 -1.99
C ARG A 5 19.29 16.48 -0.60
N ARG A 6 18.57 17.48 -0.11
CA ARG A 6 17.87 17.45 1.18
C ARG A 6 16.69 16.49 1.13
N GLU A 7 15.82 16.60 0.12
CA GLU A 7 14.68 15.70 -0.08
C GLU A 7 15.15 14.25 -0.22
N LEU A 8 16.25 14.01 -0.97
CA LEU A 8 16.82 12.66 -1.09
C LEU A 8 17.36 12.15 0.25
N ALA A 9 17.95 13.00 1.09
CA ALA A 9 18.40 12.61 2.42
C ALA A 9 17.24 12.25 3.34
N VAL A 10 16.15 13.05 3.32
CA VAL A 10 14.93 12.76 4.08
C VAL A 10 14.26 11.47 3.60
N SER A 11 14.16 11.28 2.28
CA SER A 11 13.66 10.04 1.68
C SER A 11 14.42 8.84 2.20
N LYS A 12 15.77 8.87 2.17
CA LYS A 12 16.58 7.78 2.71
C LYS A 12 16.30 7.53 4.19
N SER A 13 16.14 8.56 5.01
CA SER A 13 15.81 8.38 6.43
C SER A 13 14.45 7.72 6.63
N ILE A 14 13.43 8.13 5.85
CA ILE A 14 12.11 7.49 5.85
C ILE A 14 12.24 6.03 5.41
N GLU A 15 12.92 5.76 4.29
CA GLU A 15 13.17 4.43 3.76
C GLU A 15 13.80 3.50 4.82
N HIS A 16 14.83 3.94 5.54
CA HIS A 16 15.44 3.14 6.60
C HIS A 16 14.50 2.93 7.79
N LEU A 17 13.72 3.94 8.17
CA LEU A 17 12.77 3.84 9.27
C LEU A 17 11.68 2.80 8.99
N LEU A 18 11.17 2.78 7.75
CA LEU A 18 10.08 1.89 7.32
C LEU A 18 10.42 0.40 7.44
N VAL A 19 11.71 0.02 7.35
CA VAL A 19 12.17 -1.38 7.40
C VAL A 19 13.04 -1.68 8.64
N ALA A 20 13.04 -0.78 9.64
CA ALA A 20 13.97 -0.85 10.76
C ALA A 20 13.75 -2.05 11.70
N ARG A 21 12.53 -2.59 11.75
CA ARG A 21 12.18 -3.76 12.59
C ARG A 21 12.52 -5.06 11.88
N ASN A 22 12.55 -5.04 10.55
CA ASN A 22 12.94 -6.16 9.69
C ASN A 22 12.13 -7.43 9.98
N LEU A 23 10.81 -7.32 10.08
CA LEU A 23 9.93 -8.42 10.51
C LEU A 23 9.96 -9.60 9.53
N ARG A 24 9.96 -9.29 8.23
CA ARG A 24 9.92 -10.25 7.12
C ARG A 24 11.17 -10.20 6.23
N GLY A 25 12.24 -9.53 6.66
CA GLY A 25 13.47 -9.42 5.89
C GLY A 25 13.57 -8.21 4.97
N MET A 26 12.61 -7.27 5.02
CA MET A 26 12.56 -6.10 4.14
C MET A 26 13.77 -5.17 4.24
N GLN A 27 14.47 -5.13 5.38
CA GLN A 27 15.74 -4.40 5.48
C GLN A 27 16.81 -4.98 4.55
N SER A 28 16.82 -6.32 4.39
CA SER A 28 17.75 -6.98 3.45
C SER A 28 17.32 -6.74 2.00
N VAL A 29 16.01 -6.75 1.73
CA VAL A 29 15.43 -6.46 0.41
C VAL A 29 15.73 -5.03 -0.04
N GLN A 30 15.71 -4.07 0.88
CA GLN A 30 15.97 -2.66 0.62
C GLN A 30 17.27 -2.41 -0.15
N SER A 31 18.30 -3.23 0.08
CA SER A 31 19.59 -3.13 -0.61
C SER A 31 19.51 -3.28 -2.14
N SER A 32 18.44 -3.89 -2.65
CA SER A 32 18.17 -4.07 -4.09
C SER A 32 17.40 -2.90 -4.70
N LEU A 33 16.84 -2.01 -3.87
CA LEU A 33 16.12 -0.83 -4.33
C LEU A 33 17.06 0.35 -4.54
N LYS A 34 16.80 1.13 -5.59
CA LYS A 34 17.49 2.40 -5.81
C LYS A 34 17.01 3.41 -4.76
N PRO A 35 17.92 3.94 -3.90
CA PRO A 35 17.54 4.89 -2.85
C PRO A 35 16.81 6.12 -3.39
N GLY A 36 15.91 6.68 -2.58
CA GLY A 36 14.99 7.73 -3.02
C GLY A 36 13.69 7.20 -3.61
N TYR A 37 13.30 5.95 -3.33
CA TYR A 37 12.06 5.37 -3.82
C TYR A 37 10.83 6.03 -3.18
N CYS A 38 10.90 6.43 -1.90
CA CYS A 38 9.83 7.20 -1.28
C CYS A 38 9.67 8.58 -1.94
N LEU A 39 10.77 9.29 -2.24
CA LEU A 39 10.74 10.59 -2.92
C LEU A 39 10.16 10.49 -4.34
N ARG A 40 10.55 9.46 -5.11
CA ARG A 40 10.03 9.28 -6.47
C ARG A 40 8.53 8.96 -6.45
N ALA A 41 8.10 8.07 -5.56
CA ALA A 41 6.68 7.75 -5.35
C ALA A 41 5.87 8.99 -4.90
N ALA A 42 6.34 9.72 -3.88
CA ALA A 42 5.67 10.93 -3.38
C ALA A 42 5.53 12.02 -4.44
N ARG A 43 6.54 12.22 -5.30
CA ARG A 43 6.47 13.17 -6.41
C ARG A 43 5.47 12.78 -7.48
N ARG A 44 5.36 11.48 -7.78
CA ARG A 44 4.33 10.97 -8.70
C ARG A 44 2.94 11.25 -8.13
N LEU A 45 2.71 10.93 -6.86
CA LEU A 45 1.45 11.23 -6.16
C LEU A 45 1.11 12.73 -6.21
N LEU A 46 2.07 13.60 -5.85
CA LEU A 46 1.89 15.07 -5.88
C LEU A 46 1.71 15.66 -7.28
N SER A 47 2.10 14.94 -8.33
CA SER A 47 1.91 15.38 -9.72
C SER A 47 0.55 15.03 -10.30
N CYS A 48 -0.25 14.23 -9.59
CA CYS A 48 -1.57 13.83 -10.04
C CYS A 48 -2.61 14.88 -9.65
N SER A 49 -3.54 15.15 -10.57
CA SER A 49 -4.72 15.99 -10.33
C SER A 49 -6.02 15.34 -10.81
N GLY A 50 -5.91 14.24 -11.55
CA GLY A 50 -7.03 13.40 -11.96
C GLY A 50 -7.20 12.20 -11.03
N ARG A 51 -7.71 11.11 -11.60
CA ARG A 51 -8.07 9.93 -10.83
C ARG A 51 -6.87 9.06 -10.48
N VAL A 52 -6.83 8.62 -9.23
CA VAL A 52 -5.82 7.68 -8.72
C VAL A 52 -6.54 6.44 -8.22
N LEU A 53 -6.29 5.28 -8.83
CA LEU A 53 -6.85 4.01 -8.33
C LEU A 53 -5.96 3.47 -7.23
N ILE A 54 -6.51 3.20 -6.05
CA ILE A 54 -5.79 2.62 -4.91
C ILE A 54 -6.35 1.23 -4.64
N GLY A 55 -5.65 0.20 -5.12
CA GLY A 55 -5.95 -1.21 -4.88
C GLY A 55 -5.50 -1.65 -3.49
N THR A 56 -6.40 -2.26 -2.72
CA THR A 56 -6.05 -2.86 -1.42
C THR A 56 -7.07 -3.92 -1.00
N GLY A 57 -6.70 -4.75 -0.02
CA GLY A 57 -7.56 -5.76 0.58
C GLY A 57 -6.97 -7.15 0.46
N PHE A 58 -6.12 -7.52 1.41
CA PHE A 58 -5.63 -8.88 1.56
C PHE A 58 -6.73 -9.77 2.18
N PRO A 59 -7.05 -10.93 1.58
CA PRO A 59 -8.08 -11.82 2.12
C PRO A 59 -7.59 -12.57 3.36
N VAL A 60 -8.33 -12.47 4.45
CA VAL A 60 -8.10 -13.24 5.68
C VAL A 60 -9.41 -13.87 6.12
N LEU A 61 -9.46 -15.20 6.14
CA LEU A 61 -10.68 -15.98 6.38
C LEU A 61 -11.79 -15.54 5.42
N ASP A 62 -12.97 -15.19 5.94
CA ASP A 62 -14.12 -14.69 5.17
C ASP A 62 -14.20 -13.15 5.13
N THR A 63 -13.12 -12.45 5.49
CA THR A 63 -13.05 -10.99 5.58
C THR A 63 -11.72 -10.44 5.02
N PHE A 64 -11.35 -9.22 5.41
CA PHE A 64 -10.16 -8.51 4.98
C PHE A 64 -9.22 -8.20 6.15
N GLU A 65 -7.94 -8.03 5.82
CA GLU A 65 -6.90 -7.67 6.78
C GLU A 65 -6.94 -6.18 7.20
N SER A 66 -6.43 -5.86 8.39
CA SER A 66 -6.21 -4.46 8.82
C SER A 66 -5.06 -3.77 8.07
N ASP A 67 -4.04 -4.53 7.67
CA ASP A 67 -2.96 -4.03 6.81
C ASP A 67 -3.38 -3.90 5.35
N GLY A 68 -3.02 -2.78 4.74
CA GLY A 68 -3.51 -2.28 3.46
C GLY A 68 -4.56 -1.18 3.58
N PRO A 69 -5.78 -1.46 4.11
CA PRO A 69 -6.88 -0.49 4.13
C PRO A 69 -6.59 0.80 4.89
N ALA A 70 -5.87 0.76 6.02
CA ALA A 70 -5.58 1.99 6.76
C ALA A 70 -4.65 2.91 5.96
N GLY A 71 -3.60 2.35 5.35
CA GLY A 71 -2.68 3.07 4.47
C GLY A 71 -3.36 3.61 3.21
N ALA A 72 -4.27 2.83 2.62
CA ALA A 72 -5.08 3.27 1.49
C ALA A 72 -5.96 4.48 1.86
N ILE A 73 -6.59 4.46 3.04
CA ILE A 73 -7.38 5.58 3.55
C ILE A 73 -6.49 6.80 3.84
N ALA A 74 -5.28 6.60 4.38
CA ALA A 74 -4.32 7.69 4.61
C ALA A 74 -3.98 8.40 3.29
N LEU A 75 -3.59 7.64 2.27
CA LEU A 75 -3.27 8.20 0.95
C LEU A 75 -4.48 8.81 0.27
N TYR A 76 -5.66 8.18 0.34
CA TYR A 76 -6.91 8.72 -0.19
C TYR A 76 -7.17 10.14 0.34
N ARG A 77 -7.13 10.33 1.67
CA ARG A 77 -7.41 11.63 2.30
C ARG A 77 -6.44 12.72 1.84
N VAL A 78 -5.18 12.38 1.66
CA VAL A 78 -4.14 13.34 1.24
C VAL A 78 -4.23 13.65 -0.25
N LEU A 79 -4.57 12.65 -1.07
CA LEU A 79 -4.81 12.85 -2.50
C LEU A 79 -6.00 13.79 -2.76
N GLU A 80 -7.10 13.65 -2.01
CA GLU A 80 -8.21 14.63 -2.07
C GLU A 80 -7.74 16.04 -1.67
N GLN A 81 -6.97 16.17 -0.59
CA GLN A 81 -6.45 17.47 -0.13
C GLN A 81 -5.47 18.11 -1.13
N THR A 82 -4.77 17.31 -1.93
CA THR A 82 -3.82 17.77 -2.95
C THR A 82 -4.46 17.97 -4.32
N GLY A 83 -5.76 17.70 -4.45
CA GLY A 83 -6.57 18.00 -5.63
C GLY A 83 -6.70 16.85 -6.63
N ALA A 84 -6.32 15.63 -6.26
CA ALA A 84 -6.60 14.43 -7.05
C ALA A 84 -7.98 13.83 -6.71
N GLU A 85 -8.43 12.87 -7.51
CA GLU A 85 -9.68 12.13 -7.35
C GLU A 85 -9.38 10.64 -7.01
N PRO A 86 -9.03 10.31 -5.76
CA PRO A 86 -8.71 8.94 -5.40
C PRO A 86 -9.96 8.05 -5.41
N ILE A 87 -9.78 6.80 -5.85
CA ILE A 87 -10.81 5.77 -5.88
C ILE A 87 -10.23 4.49 -5.27
N LEU A 88 -10.85 3.96 -4.22
CA LEU A 88 -10.42 2.71 -3.60
C LEU A 88 -10.94 1.53 -4.41
N VAL A 89 -10.06 0.65 -4.87
CA VAL A 89 -10.40 -0.55 -5.64
C VAL A 89 -10.24 -1.78 -4.75
N CYS A 90 -11.34 -2.43 -4.41
CA CYS A 90 -11.33 -3.55 -3.46
C CYS A 90 -12.45 -4.56 -3.72
N GLY A 91 -12.34 -5.72 -3.06
CA GLY A 91 -13.36 -6.76 -3.08
C GLY A 91 -14.63 -6.34 -2.34
N ASP A 92 -15.73 -7.07 -2.57
CA ASP A 92 -17.06 -6.71 -2.07
C ASP A 92 -17.13 -6.50 -0.54
N VAL A 93 -16.42 -7.31 0.25
CA VAL A 93 -16.46 -7.21 1.72
C VAL A 93 -15.92 -5.85 2.19
N LEU A 94 -14.72 -5.48 1.75
CA LEU A 94 -14.11 -4.20 2.09
C LEU A 94 -14.91 -3.04 1.49
N ALA A 95 -15.34 -3.15 0.23
CA ALA A 95 -16.12 -2.10 -0.43
C ALA A 95 -17.46 -1.84 0.27
N ASN A 96 -18.13 -2.87 0.79
CA ASN A 96 -19.34 -2.70 1.59
C ASN A 96 -19.06 -2.05 2.95
N ALA A 97 -17.92 -2.38 3.57
CA ALA A 97 -17.51 -1.82 4.86
C ALA A 97 -17.25 -0.31 4.79
N ILE A 98 -16.60 0.16 3.71
CA ILE A 98 -16.08 1.54 3.64
C ILE A 98 -16.78 2.42 2.61
N GLY A 99 -17.59 1.86 1.70
CA GLY A 99 -18.21 2.59 0.58
C GLY A 99 -19.27 3.63 0.97
N GLY A 100 -19.65 3.71 2.25
CA GLY A 100 -20.46 4.82 2.77
C GLY A 100 -19.64 6.08 3.06
N ASP A 101 -18.32 5.94 3.22
CA ASP A 101 -17.41 7.00 3.65
C ASP A 101 -16.41 7.41 2.53
N TYR A 102 -16.17 6.54 1.54
CA TYR A 102 -15.18 6.75 0.47
C TYR A 102 -15.70 6.39 -0.91
N CYS A 103 -15.10 6.96 -1.96
CA CYS A 103 -15.33 6.51 -3.34
C CYS A 103 -14.68 5.14 -3.55
N VAL A 104 -15.50 4.13 -3.85
CA VAL A 104 -15.06 2.73 -4.02
C VAL A 104 -15.50 2.16 -5.36
N GLU A 105 -14.62 1.38 -5.97
CA GLU A 105 -14.92 0.55 -7.14
C GLU A 105 -14.75 -0.92 -6.77
N ARG A 106 -15.78 -1.71 -7.10
CA ARG A 106 -15.89 -3.11 -6.70
C ARG A 106 -15.35 -4.02 -7.79
N VAL A 107 -14.43 -4.89 -7.42
CA VAL A 107 -13.88 -5.90 -8.33
C VAL A 107 -14.10 -7.28 -7.72
N PRO A 108 -14.62 -8.25 -8.48
CA PRO A 108 -14.82 -9.59 -7.96
C PRO A 108 -13.49 -10.24 -7.58
N LEU A 109 -13.53 -11.09 -6.55
CA LEU A 109 -12.39 -11.88 -6.12
C LEU A 109 -12.10 -13.04 -7.09
N GLY A 110 -10.84 -13.42 -7.18
CA GLY A 110 -10.32 -14.40 -8.12
C GLY A 110 -10.39 -13.96 -9.58
N ARG A 111 -10.33 -14.93 -10.50
CA ARG A 111 -10.36 -14.70 -11.96
C ARG A 111 -11.63 -15.28 -12.62
N PRO A 112 -12.84 -14.79 -12.30
CA PRO A 112 -14.04 -15.25 -12.96
C PRO A 112 -14.06 -14.89 -14.45
N ALA A 113 -14.87 -15.64 -15.22
CA ALA A 113 -15.11 -15.31 -16.62
C ALA A 113 -15.70 -13.90 -16.73
N GLY A 114 -15.06 -13.04 -17.54
CA GLY A 114 -15.49 -11.65 -17.72
C GLY A 114 -14.72 -10.62 -16.89
N LEU A 115 -13.88 -11.02 -15.92
CA LEU A 115 -13.08 -10.09 -15.11
C LEU A 115 -12.29 -9.10 -16.00
N ARG A 116 -11.59 -9.60 -17.02
CA ARG A 116 -10.78 -8.76 -17.91
C ARG A 116 -11.61 -7.69 -18.62
N GLN A 117 -12.85 -8.00 -19.01
CA GLN A 117 -13.75 -7.02 -19.62
C GLN A 117 -14.22 -5.98 -18.59
N GLN A 118 -14.60 -6.42 -17.39
CA GLN A 118 -14.99 -5.51 -16.32
C GLN A 118 -13.87 -4.54 -15.94
N VAL A 119 -12.62 -5.03 -15.84
CA VAL A 119 -11.45 -4.17 -15.59
C VAL A 119 -11.20 -3.22 -16.75
N ALA A 120 -11.34 -3.67 -18.00
CA ALA A 120 -11.21 -2.80 -19.17
C ALA A 120 -12.26 -1.69 -19.19
N ASP A 121 -13.52 -2.02 -18.87
CA ASP A 121 -14.62 -1.04 -18.78
C ASP A 121 -14.36 -0.03 -17.65
N LEU A 122 -13.88 -0.51 -16.50
CA LEU A 122 -13.51 0.34 -15.37
C LEU A 122 -12.35 1.27 -15.71
N LEU A 123 -11.29 0.77 -16.36
CA LEU A 123 -10.16 1.59 -16.82
C LEU A 123 -10.61 2.63 -17.85
N ALA A 124 -11.52 2.28 -18.76
CA ALA A 124 -12.07 3.20 -19.75
C ALA A 124 -12.96 4.29 -19.09
N TYR A 125 -13.70 3.93 -18.04
CA TYR A 125 -14.51 4.87 -17.28
C TYR A 125 -13.65 5.78 -16.39
N CYS A 126 -12.72 5.21 -15.63
CA CYS A 126 -11.87 5.90 -14.67
C CYS A 126 -10.80 6.74 -15.35
N GLN A 127 -10.14 6.23 -16.39
CA GLN A 127 -8.99 6.87 -17.04
C GLN A 127 -7.93 7.37 -16.03
N PRO A 128 -7.36 6.49 -15.18
CA PRO A 128 -6.49 6.91 -14.09
C PRO A 128 -5.17 7.49 -14.59
N GLU A 129 -4.67 8.51 -13.87
CA GLU A 129 -3.33 9.09 -14.07
C GLU A 129 -2.26 8.26 -13.36
N LEU A 130 -2.65 7.55 -12.30
CA LEU A 130 -1.77 6.74 -11.46
C LEU A 130 -2.56 5.60 -10.82
N MET A 131 -1.91 4.45 -10.64
CA MET A 131 -2.42 3.36 -9.82
C MET A 131 -1.49 3.10 -8.64
N VAL A 132 -2.06 2.77 -7.49
CA VAL A 132 -1.35 2.42 -6.26
C VAL A 132 -1.84 1.06 -5.79
N SER A 133 -0.94 0.14 -5.48
CA SER A 133 -1.26 -1.14 -4.84
C SER A 133 -0.72 -1.14 -3.42
N ILE A 134 -1.52 -1.52 -2.43
CA ILE A 134 -1.12 -1.55 -1.01
C ILE A 134 -1.60 -2.85 -0.38
N GLU A 135 -0.66 -3.69 0.07
CA GLU A 135 -0.95 -4.99 0.70
C GLU A 135 -1.89 -5.84 -0.16
N LEU A 136 -1.49 -6.07 -1.40
CA LEU A 136 -2.32 -6.75 -2.38
C LEU A 136 -1.54 -7.86 -3.06
N PRO A 137 -1.93 -9.14 -2.89
CA PRO A 137 -1.19 -10.26 -3.44
C PRO A 137 -1.08 -10.18 -4.97
N GLY A 138 0.11 -10.49 -5.49
CA GLY A 138 0.34 -10.66 -6.93
C GLY A 138 0.53 -12.15 -7.29
N PRO A 139 0.35 -12.52 -8.57
CA PRO A 139 0.60 -13.88 -9.02
C PRO A 139 2.09 -14.22 -8.88
N ALA A 140 2.37 -15.44 -8.43
CA ALA A 140 3.68 -16.06 -8.52
C ALA A 140 3.96 -16.58 -9.93
N ALA A 141 5.14 -17.17 -10.15
CA ALA A 141 5.59 -17.63 -11.46
C ALA A 141 4.70 -18.71 -12.10
N ASP A 142 3.93 -19.45 -11.29
CA ASP A 142 2.96 -20.45 -11.75
C ASP A 142 1.55 -19.88 -12.00
N GLY A 143 1.35 -18.57 -11.77
CA GLY A 143 0.09 -17.87 -11.99
C GLY A 143 -0.89 -17.92 -10.80
N HIS A 144 -0.53 -18.56 -9.69
CA HIS A 144 -1.32 -18.61 -8.46
C HIS A 144 -0.91 -17.50 -7.48
N TYR A 145 -1.77 -17.21 -6.51
CA TYR A 145 -1.52 -16.22 -5.46
C TYR A 145 -1.29 -16.96 -4.14
N TYR A 146 -0.28 -16.54 -3.38
CA TYR A 146 0.08 -17.21 -2.13
C TYR A 146 0.11 -16.22 -0.97
N ASN A 147 -0.28 -16.69 0.22
CA ASN A 147 -0.03 -15.95 1.46
C ASN A 147 1.36 -16.29 2.05
N MET A 148 1.71 -15.67 3.17
CA MET A 148 2.99 -15.90 3.86
C MET A 148 3.21 -17.35 4.34
N ARG A 149 2.15 -18.18 4.40
CA ARG A 149 2.23 -19.62 4.73
C ARG A 149 2.40 -20.51 3.49
N GLY A 150 2.42 -19.93 2.28
CA GLY A 150 2.46 -20.67 1.02
C GLY A 150 1.13 -21.31 0.64
N GLU A 151 0.03 -20.87 1.24
CA GLU A 151 -1.33 -21.36 0.91
C GLU A 151 -1.85 -20.61 -0.32
N ASP A 152 -2.43 -21.34 -1.27
CA ASP A 152 -3.06 -20.75 -2.47
C ASP A 152 -4.33 -19.97 -2.06
N ILE A 153 -4.32 -18.66 -2.31
CA ILE A 153 -5.41 -17.72 -2.02
C ILE A 153 -6.07 -17.18 -3.30
N SER A 154 -5.78 -17.78 -4.47
CA SER A 154 -6.20 -17.27 -5.78
C SER A 154 -7.70 -17.00 -5.90
N SER A 155 -8.56 -17.76 -5.23
CA SER A 155 -10.01 -17.54 -5.27
C SER A 155 -10.51 -16.37 -4.42
N GLY A 156 -9.73 -15.97 -3.41
CA GLY A 156 -10.07 -14.92 -2.44
C GLY A 156 -9.40 -13.57 -2.73
N THR A 157 -8.46 -13.51 -3.67
CA THR A 157 -7.68 -12.31 -3.95
C THR A 157 -8.27 -11.48 -5.08
N LEU A 158 -8.28 -10.15 -4.92
CA LEU A 158 -8.51 -9.23 -6.03
C LEU A 158 -7.31 -9.25 -6.98
N CYS A 159 -7.51 -9.66 -8.23
CA CYS A 159 -6.45 -9.83 -9.22
C CYS A 159 -6.06 -8.49 -9.87
N PHE A 160 -5.40 -7.61 -9.11
CA PHE A 160 -5.09 -6.24 -9.55
C PHE A 160 -4.00 -6.19 -10.62
N ASP A 161 -3.19 -7.24 -10.76
CA ASP A 161 -2.29 -7.43 -11.89
C ASP A 161 -3.01 -7.40 -13.25
N VAL A 162 -4.31 -7.75 -13.31
CA VAL A 162 -5.13 -7.61 -14.53
C VAL A 162 -5.27 -6.15 -14.96
N PHE A 163 -5.26 -5.19 -14.03
CA PHE A 163 -5.22 -3.76 -14.36
C PHE A 163 -3.89 -3.43 -15.04
N LEU A 164 -2.77 -3.89 -14.48
CA LEU A 164 -1.43 -3.68 -15.02
C LEU A 164 -1.26 -4.32 -16.41
N GLU A 165 -1.93 -5.44 -16.69
CA GLU A 165 -1.93 -6.06 -18.02
C GLU A 165 -2.74 -5.30 -19.08
N LEU A 166 -3.64 -4.39 -18.66
CA LEU A 166 -4.62 -3.73 -19.52
C LEU A 166 -4.36 -2.24 -19.72
N THR A 167 -3.41 -1.64 -18.99
CA THR A 167 -3.05 -0.23 -19.13
C THR A 167 -1.57 0.00 -18.92
N ASP A 168 -1.02 1.01 -19.59
CA ASP A 168 0.34 1.52 -19.38
C ASP A 168 0.37 2.63 -18.28
N CYS A 169 -0.71 2.77 -17.51
CA CYS A 169 -0.79 3.73 -16.41
C CYS A 169 0.29 3.42 -15.36
N PRO A 170 1.08 4.41 -14.91
CA PRO A 170 2.14 4.18 -13.93
C PRO A 170 1.62 3.56 -12.63
N VAL A 171 2.43 2.69 -12.03
CA VAL A 171 2.07 1.97 -10.80
C VAL A 171 3.09 2.19 -9.69
N ILE A 172 2.60 2.62 -8.53
CA ILE A 172 3.33 2.56 -7.26
C ILE A 172 2.81 1.35 -6.48
N ALA A 173 3.70 0.54 -5.94
CA ALA A 173 3.29 -0.61 -5.13
C ALA A 173 3.95 -0.57 -3.75
N LEU A 174 3.17 -0.92 -2.74
CA LEU A 174 3.52 -0.95 -1.33
C LEU A 174 3.30 -2.38 -0.82
N GLY A 175 4.33 -2.96 -0.23
CA GLY A 175 4.32 -4.34 0.28
C GLY A 175 5.37 -4.55 1.37
N ASP A 176 5.27 -5.66 2.09
CA ASP A 176 6.14 -5.98 3.21
C ASP A 176 6.60 -7.46 3.29
N GLY A 177 5.99 -8.35 2.50
CA GLY A 177 6.18 -9.79 2.60
C GLY A 177 6.92 -10.41 1.41
N GLY A 178 6.76 -9.86 0.20
CA GLY A 178 7.35 -10.35 -1.04
C GLY A 178 6.36 -11.02 -1.99
N ASN A 179 5.13 -11.31 -1.54
CA ASN A 179 4.06 -11.94 -2.31
C ASN A 179 3.08 -10.91 -2.92
N GLU A 180 3.31 -9.63 -2.73
CA GLU A 180 2.46 -8.52 -3.18
C GLU A 180 2.83 -8.03 -4.58
N ILE A 181 1.90 -7.33 -5.22
CA ILE A 181 2.18 -6.63 -6.47
C ILE A 181 3.37 -5.68 -6.30
N GLY A 182 4.22 -5.60 -7.32
CA GLY A 182 5.44 -4.79 -7.34
C GLY A 182 6.69 -5.51 -6.84
N MET A 183 6.54 -6.54 -6.00
CA MET A 183 7.66 -7.33 -5.47
C MET A 183 8.47 -8.06 -6.56
N GLY A 184 7.91 -8.18 -7.77
CA GLY A 184 8.62 -8.61 -8.97
C GLY A 184 9.88 -7.78 -9.27
N ASN A 185 9.97 -6.54 -8.78
CA ASN A 185 11.15 -5.67 -8.94
C ASN A 185 12.39 -6.17 -8.18
N VAL A 186 12.22 -7.06 -7.19
CA VAL A 186 13.28 -7.48 -6.25
C VAL A 186 13.36 -9.00 -6.09
N LEU A 187 12.91 -9.77 -7.10
CA LEU A 187 12.88 -11.25 -7.07
C LEU A 187 14.20 -11.89 -6.66
N ASP A 188 15.33 -11.38 -7.16
CA ASP A 188 16.67 -11.92 -6.85
C ASP A 188 16.92 -11.95 -5.34
N LYS A 189 16.49 -10.90 -4.63
CA LYS A 189 16.68 -10.78 -3.18
C LYS A 189 15.61 -11.52 -2.38
N LEU A 190 14.39 -11.60 -2.90
CA LEU A 190 13.32 -12.40 -2.31
C LEU A 190 13.61 -13.90 -2.36
N GLY A 191 14.39 -14.36 -3.34
CA GLY A 191 14.86 -15.76 -3.40
C GLY A 191 15.74 -16.19 -2.22
N GLU A 192 16.22 -15.26 -1.40
CA GLU A 192 16.92 -15.55 -0.15
C GLU A 192 15.97 -15.73 1.06
N LEU A 193 14.69 -15.39 0.91
CA LEU A 193 13.66 -15.48 1.95
C LEU A 193 12.81 -16.74 1.76
N THR A 194 12.17 -17.19 2.84
CA THR A 194 11.22 -18.32 2.77
C THR A 194 9.83 -17.80 2.40
N ILE A 195 9.67 -17.40 1.13
CA ILE A 195 8.42 -16.87 0.57
C ILE A 195 8.23 -17.37 -0.86
N ILE A 196 6.98 -17.46 -1.31
CA ILE A 196 6.64 -17.62 -2.73
C ILE A 196 6.38 -16.22 -3.29
N PRO A 197 7.32 -15.63 -4.04
CA PRO A 197 7.22 -14.22 -4.40
C PRO A 197 6.25 -14.00 -5.56
N SER A 198 5.62 -12.83 -5.54
CA SER A 198 4.89 -12.30 -6.69
C SER A 198 5.88 -11.90 -7.78
N VAL A 199 5.58 -12.22 -9.03
CA VAL A 199 6.40 -11.85 -10.19
C VAL A 199 5.98 -10.52 -10.83
N THR A 200 4.91 -9.90 -10.33
CA THR A 200 4.39 -8.66 -10.89
C THR A 200 5.29 -7.48 -10.51
N THR A 201 5.77 -6.75 -11.50
CA THR A 201 6.62 -5.55 -11.36
C THR A 201 5.79 -4.27 -11.27
N CYS A 202 6.41 -3.16 -10.89
CA CYS A 202 5.80 -1.82 -10.88
C CYS A 202 6.83 -0.73 -11.21
N ASP A 203 6.38 0.51 -11.45
CA ASP A 203 7.27 1.64 -11.71
C ASP A 203 8.05 2.08 -10.47
N GLU A 204 7.41 2.09 -9.30
CA GLU A 204 8.05 2.40 -8.02
C GLU A 204 7.56 1.45 -6.93
N LEU A 205 8.50 0.69 -6.35
CA LEU A 205 8.24 -0.18 -5.21
C LEU A 205 8.66 0.53 -3.92
N VAL A 206 7.77 0.53 -2.93
CA VAL A 206 8.01 1.04 -1.58
C VAL A 206 7.81 -0.11 -0.62
N ILE A 207 8.88 -0.52 0.06
CA ILE A 207 8.80 -1.59 1.07
C ILE A 207 8.82 -1.02 2.48
N ALA A 208 8.14 -1.70 3.39
CA ALA A 208 8.12 -1.41 4.82
C ALA A 208 8.00 -2.72 5.62
N ASP A 209 8.02 -2.63 6.95
CA ASP A 209 7.71 -3.75 7.84
C ASP A 209 6.20 -4.02 7.98
N VAL A 210 5.36 -3.06 7.56
CA VAL A 210 3.88 -3.12 7.49
C VAL A 210 3.47 -2.25 6.29
N SER A 211 2.60 -2.70 5.40
CA SER A 211 2.25 -1.96 4.18
C SER A 211 1.53 -0.62 4.44
N ASN A 212 0.71 -0.53 5.48
CA ASN A 212 0.10 0.71 5.95
C ASN A 212 1.17 1.75 6.28
N TRP A 213 2.29 1.32 6.85
CA TRP A 213 3.40 2.20 7.20
C TRP A 213 4.12 2.75 5.98
N ALA A 214 4.26 1.94 4.91
CA ALA A 214 4.78 2.43 3.64
C ALA A 214 3.94 3.61 3.13
N ALA A 215 2.60 3.53 3.24
CA ALA A 215 1.70 4.60 2.84
C ALA A 215 1.90 5.86 3.71
N LEU A 216 2.01 5.71 5.03
CA LEU A 216 2.30 6.83 5.94
C LEU A 216 3.67 7.45 5.68
N GLY A 217 4.68 6.64 5.29
CA GLY A 217 5.98 7.12 4.86
C GLY A 217 5.91 7.96 3.57
N LEU A 218 5.05 7.58 2.62
CA LEU A 218 4.77 8.40 1.45
C LEU A 218 4.05 9.70 1.82
N VAL A 219 3.06 9.66 2.70
CA VAL A 219 2.38 10.87 3.20
C VAL A 219 3.39 11.81 3.89
N ALA A 220 4.32 11.29 4.68
CA ALA A 220 5.39 12.08 5.29
C ALA A 220 6.28 12.72 4.21
N MET A 221 6.70 11.94 3.21
CA MET A 221 7.53 12.46 2.12
C MET A 221 6.80 13.53 1.29
N MET A 222 5.50 13.35 1.02
CA MET A 222 4.65 14.37 0.40
C MET A 222 4.58 15.65 1.26
N SER A 223 4.40 15.47 2.58
CA SER A 223 4.38 16.57 3.56
C SER A 223 5.67 17.38 3.51
N HIS A 224 6.83 16.70 3.45
CA HIS A 224 8.13 17.36 3.33
C HIS A 224 8.29 18.13 2.02
N CYS A 225 7.84 17.57 0.88
CA CYS A 225 7.94 18.22 -0.42
C CYS A 225 7.07 19.48 -0.53
N VAL A 226 5.91 19.49 0.10
CA VAL A 226 4.95 20.62 0.01
C VAL A 226 5.09 21.61 1.18
N GLY A 227 5.66 21.18 2.31
CA GLY A 227 5.76 21.99 3.52
C GLY A 227 4.45 22.07 4.32
N THR A 228 3.58 21.06 4.21
CA THR A 228 2.32 20.93 4.96
C THR A 228 2.30 19.57 5.64
N ASP A 229 1.97 19.52 6.94
CA ASP A 229 1.92 18.26 7.69
C ASP A 229 0.60 17.53 7.49
N TYR A 230 0.60 16.61 6.51
CA TYR A 230 -0.56 15.78 6.25
C TYR A 230 -0.74 14.63 7.27
N LEU A 231 0.20 14.44 8.20
CA LEU A 231 0.09 13.47 9.29
C LEU A 231 -0.46 14.10 10.58
N ALA A 232 -0.69 15.42 10.62
CA ALA A 232 -1.10 16.12 11.83
C ALA A 232 -2.38 15.57 12.46
N ASP A 233 -3.37 15.24 11.61
CA ASP A 233 -4.67 14.71 12.02
C ASP A 233 -4.76 13.17 11.93
N TRP A 234 -3.64 12.49 11.69
CA TRP A 234 -3.62 11.02 11.63
C TRP A 234 -3.70 10.42 13.03
N ASP A 235 -4.82 9.73 13.31
CA ASP A 235 -5.01 8.93 14.51
C ASP A 235 -5.01 7.43 14.14
N ASN A 236 -3.86 6.78 14.40
CA ASN A 236 -3.67 5.36 14.12
C ASN A 236 -4.66 4.47 14.85
N ARG A 237 -5.05 4.85 16.07
CA ARG A 237 -5.98 4.05 16.86
C ARG A 237 -7.38 4.19 16.30
N ALA A 238 -7.82 5.41 16.01
CA ALA A 238 -9.15 5.66 15.47
C ALA A 238 -9.39 4.98 14.13
N ILE A 239 -8.37 4.93 13.24
CA ILE A 239 -8.52 4.24 11.95
C ILE A 239 -8.59 2.73 12.11
N LEU A 240 -7.81 2.14 13.02
CA LEU A 240 -7.89 0.70 13.29
C LEU A 240 -9.21 0.36 13.99
N GLU A 241 -9.71 1.19 14.89
CA GLU A 241 -11.05 1.04 15.48
C GLU A 241 -12.15 1.12 14.40
N TYR A 242 -12.02 2.05 13.46
CA TYR A 242 -12.94 2.19 12.32
C TYR A 242 -13.02 0.91 11.48
N LEU A 243 -11.87 0.30 11.16
CA LEU A 243 -11.77 -0.94 10.37
C LEU A 243 -12.21 -2.17 11.18
N ALA A 244 -11.80 -2.26 12.44
CA ALA A 244 -12.15 -3.35 13.36
C ALA A 244 -13.66 -3.44 13.56
N CYS A 245 -14.34 -2.31 13.78
CA CYS A 245 -15.80 -2.26 13.85
C CYS A 245 -16.51 -2.68 12.55
N ARG A 246 -15.78 -2.76 11.44
CA ARG A 246 -16.28 -3.17 10.12
C ARG A 246 -15.78 -4.56 9.69
N GLY A 247 -15.13 -5.29 10.60
CA GLY A 247 -14.76 -6.68 10.41
C GLY A 247 -13.35 -6.91 9.92
N SER A 248 -12.44 -5.94 9.99
CA SER A 248 -11.02 -6.22 9.76
C SER A 248 -10.49 -7.22 10.78
N ILE A 249 -9.59 -8.09 10.33
CA ILE A 249 -8.84 -9.03 11.16
C ILE A 249 -7.34 -8.74 10.97
N ASP A 250 -6.54 -8.98 11.99
CA ASP A 250 -5.08 -8.97 11.85
C ASP A 250 -4.61 -10.30 11.23
N GLY A 251 -3.85 -10.27 10.13
CA GLY A 251 -3.48 -11.48 9.40
C GLY A 251 -2.46 -12.36 10.12
N VAL A 252 -1.83 -11.86 11.18
CA VAL A 252 -0.91 -12.61 12.04
C VAL A 252 -1.64 -13.23 13.22
N THR A 253 -2.46 -12.46 13.95
CA THR A 253 -3.18 -12.97 15.13
C THR A 253 -4.44 -13.74 14.77
N LEU A 254 -5.01 -13.49 13.58
CA LEU A 254 -6.29 -14.00 13.10
C LEU A 254 -7.48 -13.61 14.01
N ASP A 255 -7.35 -12.51 14.73
CA ASP A 255 -8.38 -11.94 15.61
C ASP A 255 -8.71 -10.50 15.22
N ASN A 256 -9.88 -10.03 15.63
CA ASN A 256 -10.30 -8.64 15.49
C ASN A 256 -9.65 -7.81 16.61
N THR A 257 -8.38 -7.49 16.42
CA THR A 257 -7.57 -6.68 17.33
C THR A 257 -7.16 -5.37 16.67
N LEU A 258 -6.89 -4.35 17.50
CA LEU A 258 -6.39 -3.04 17.04
C LEU A 258 -4.89 -3.11 16.74
N THR A 259 -4.54 -4.02 15.84
CA THR A 259 -3.17 -4.37 15.46
C THR A 259 -3.04 -4.36 13.93
N GLU A 260 -1.81 -4.14 13.49
CA GLU A 260 -1.37 -4.27 12.10
C GLU A 260 -0.20 -5.25 12.15
N ASP A 261 -0.31 -6.40 11.49
CA ASP A 261 0.72 -7.45 11.52
C ASP A 261 1.14 -7.94 12.91
N GLY A 262 0.18 -8.05 13.82
CA GLY A 262 0.39 -8.42 15.21
C GLY A 262 1.02 -7.31 16.05
N LEU A 263 1.26 -6.13 15.48
CA LEU A 263 1.79 -4.98 16.21
C LEU A 263 0.65 -4.09 16.71
N PRO A 264 0.64 -3.71 18.00
CA PRO A 264 -0.43 -2.88 18.56
C PRO A 264 -0.38 -1.47 17.98
N SER A 265 -1.55 -0.81 17.89
CA SER A 265 -1.71 0.55 17.34
C SER A 265 -0.71 1.59 17.84
N GLU A 266 -0.23 1.48 19.08
CA GLU A 266 0.79 2.37 19.65
C GLU A 266 2.09 2.32 18.87
N THR A 267 2.36 1.19 18.22
CA THR A 267 3.50 0.98 17.33
C THR A 267 3.40 1.83 16.08
N GLY A 268 2.26 1.79 15.39
CA GLY A 268 1.99 2.64 14.23
C GLY A 268 1.99 4.12 14.60
N LYS A 269 1.44 4.48 15.77
CA LYS A 269 1.54 5.85 16.29
C LYS A 269 3.00 6.29 16.50
N ALA A 270 3.84 5.48 17.13
CA ALA A 270 5.25 5.81 17.35
C ALA A 270 6.03 5.98 16.04
N LEU A 271 5.68 5.19 15.01
CA LEU A 271 6.21 5.40 13.66
C LEU A 271 5.81 6.77 13.11
N VAL A 272 4.54 7.14 13.19
CA VAL A 272 4.03 8.44 12.70
C VAL A 272 4.73 9.60 13.40
N ASP A 273 4.90 9.53 14.72
CA ASP A 273 5.64 10.54 15.48
C ASP A 273 7.10 10.64 14.96
N SER A 274 7.76 9.50 14.71
CA SER A 274 9.11 9.46 14.14
C SER A 274 9.18 10.01 12.71
N LEU A 275 8.17 9.76 11.87
CA LEU A 275 8.07 10.31 10.52
C LEU A 275 7.95 11.83 10.56
N ARG A 276 7.11 12.37 11.45
CA ARG A 276 6.91 13.81 11.64
C ARG A 276 8.19 14.52 12.10
N ASP A 277 8.95 13.88 13.00
CA ASP A 277 10.27 14.35 13.42
C ASP A 277 11.27 14.41 12.24
N LEU A 278 11.29 13.38 11.39
CA LEU A 278 12.17 13.33 10.21
C LEU A 278 11.90 14.44 9.19
N ILE A 279 10.63 14.77 8.97
CA ILE A 279 10.24 15.81 8.00
C ILE A 279 10.35 17.22 8.58
N GLY A 280 10.64 17.34 9.88
CA GLY A 280 10.84 18.61 10.58
C GLY A 280 9.55 19.36 10.85
N VAL A 281 8.41 18.67 10.91
CA VAL A 281 7.13 19.27 11.31
C VAL A 281 6.84 18.88 12.76
N SER A 282 7.61 19.46 13.68
CA SER A 282 7.27 19.38 15.10
C SER A 282 6.09 20.33 15.35
N GLY A 283 5.00 19.80 15.91
CA GLY A 283 3.75 20.53 16.14
C GLY A 283 3.96 21.89 16.83
N VAL A 284 3.22 22.89 16.34
CA VAL A 284 3.01 24.16 17.05
C VAL A 284 2.10 23.92 18.24
#